data_AF-A0A1Z4LNN1-F1
#
_entry.id   AF-A0A1Z4LNN1-F1
#
_cell.length_a   1.000
_cell.length_b   1.000
_cell.length_c   1.000
_cell.angle_alpha   90.00
_cell.angle_beta   90.00
_cell.angle_gamma   90.00
#
_symmetry.space_group_name_H-M   'P 1'
#
loop_
_entity.id
_entity.type
_entity.pdbx_description
1 polymer ?
#
loop_
_entity_poly.entity_id
_entity_poly.type
_entity_poly.pdbx_seq_one_letter_code
_entity_poly.pdbx_strand_id
1 'polypeptide(L)'
;MKPDEIEVALQSAFNRCDAARCPLTDGQKMILLQVVSKQFNANSSQGLLDDVNPLKELTSEELEIFSRYVREHEQQNRSWKVQLLNDWLQENNSGVVQFIRERYGIQWLSRIEKYHFEELFSQANLKLKIGDRIEVCNGLWEWVQEGTPCEPQWFICSVINVEEITDSDTNYTTCTIRFNDGGEYQIQGVYQWNRYHWRWAKK
;
A
#
# COMPACT_ATOMS: atom_id res chain seq x y z
N MET A 1 -0.06 -3.33 28.50
CA MET A 1 -0.84 -2.15 28.92
C MET A 1 -2.27 -2.36 28.51
N LYS A 2 -3.22 -2.12 29.40
CA LYS A 2 -4.65 -2.19 29.06
C LYS A 2 -5.08 -0.89 28.37
N PRO A 3 -6.08 -0.90 27.47
CA PRO A 3 -6.56 0.30 26.79
C PRO A 3 -6.86 1.47 27.74
N ASP A 4 -7.46 1.14 28.90
CA ASP A 4 -7.84 2.12 29.93
C ASP A 4 -6.63 2.85 30.56
N GLU A 5 -5.47 2.21 30.66
CA GLU A 5 -4.26 2.84 31.24
C GLU A 5 -3.67 3.91 30.31
N ILE A 6 -3.89 3.76 29.01
CA ILE A 6 -3.36 4.65 27.98
C ILE A 6 -4.28 5.85 27.77
N GLU A 7 -5.60 5.66 27.85
CA GLU A 7 -6.54 6.77 27.87
C GLU A 7 -6.28 7.70 29.06
N VAL A 8 -6.03 7.13 30.24
CA VAL A 8 -5.63 7.89 31.44
C VAL A 8 -4.29 8.61 31.24
N ALA A 9 -3.32 7.97 30.58
CA ALA A 9 -2.03 8.59 30.28
C ALA A 9 -2.13 9.72 29.24
N LEU A 10 -2.94 9.56 28.19
CA LEU A 10 -3.21 10.61 27.20
C LEU A 10 -3.96 11.78 27.83
N GLN A 11 -4.96 11.51 28.68
CA GLN A 11 -5.68 12.56 29.38
C GLN A 11 -4.73 13.34 30.32
N SER A 12 -3.81 12.65 30.99
CA SER A 12 -2.76 13.29 31.79
C SER A 12 -1.81 14.15 30.93
N ALA A 13 -1.45 13.68 29.74
CA ALA A 13 -0.63 14.45 28.79
C ALA A 13 -1.37 15.69 28.28
N PHE A 14 -2.67 15.59 27.96
CA PHE A 14 -3.49 16.73 27.57
C PHE A 14 -3.57 17.79 28.66
N ASN A 15 -3.79 17.37 29.91
CA ASN A 15 -3.81 18.28 31.06
C ASN A 15 -2.46 18.97 31.28
N ARG A 16 -1.34 18.29 30.97
CA ARG A 16 0.00 18.90 31.01
C ARG A 16 0.22 19.90 29.88
N CYS A 17 -0.29 19.64 28.67
CA CYS A 17 -0.25 20.59 27.56
C CYS A 17 -1.09 21.85 27.86
N ASP A 18 -2.25 21.68 28.49
CA ASP A 18 -3.10 22.78 28.94
C ASP A 18 -2.37 23.62 30.02
N ALA A 19 -1.69 22.97 30.97
CA ALA A 19 -0.87 23.65 31.98
C ALA A 19 0.36 24.37 31.40
N ALA A 20 0.91 23.87 30.29
CA ALA A 20 2.03 24.47 29.57
C ALA A 20 1.62 25.63 28.63
N ARG A 21 0.35 26.07 28.66
CA ARG A 21 -0.23 27.10 27.78
C ARG A 21 -0.18 26.75 26.28
N CYS A 22 -0.12 25.47 25.95
CA CYS A 22 -0.30 24.95 24.58
C CYS A 22 -1.51 24.03 24.54
N PRO A 23 -2.74 24.56 24.72
CA PRO A 23 -3.93 23.74 24.77
C PRO A 23 -4.19 23.11 23.40
N LEU A 24 -4.43 21.80 23.40
CA LEU A 24 -4.89 21.08 22.22
C LEU A 24 -6.40 21.33 22.05
N THR A 25 -6.85 21.55 20.82
CA THR A 25 -8.29 21.66 20.55
C THR A 25 -8.97 20.31 20.74
N ASP A 26 -10.28 20.32 21.01
CA ASP A 26 -11.03 19.07 21.22
C ASP A 26 -10.94 18.14 20.01
N GLY A 27 -10.88 18.71 18.80
CA GLY A 27 -10.61 17.94 17.57
C GLY A 27 -9.25 17.25 17.58
N GLN A 28 -8.19 17.91 18.05
CA GLN A 28 -6.84 17.33 18.15
C GLN A 28 -6.77 16.23 19.21
N LYS A 29 -7.45 16.42 20.35
CA LYS A 29 -7.57 15.41 21.41
C LYS A 29 -8.27 14.14 20.89
N MET A 30 -9.36 14.31 20.13
CA MET A 30 -10.08 13.21 19.49
C MET A 30 -9.25 12.47 18.44
N ILE A 31 -8.47 13.19 17.61
CA ILE A 31 -7.57 12.57 16.62
C ILE A 31 -6.52 11.69 17.31
N LEU A 32 -5.90 12.17 18.38
CA LEU A 32 -4.88 11.40 19.12
C LEU A 32 -5.46 10.15 19.78
N LEU A 33 -6.67 10.23 20.35
CA LEU A 33 -7.38 9.07 20.90
C LEU A 33 -7.75 8.04 19.81
N GLN A 34 -8.16 8.50 18.62
CA GLN A 34 -8.48 7.62 17.50
C GLN A 34 -7.25 6.91 16.92
N VAL A 35 -6.10 7.59 16.84
CA VAL A 35 -4.85 6.98 16.36
C VAL A 35 -4.38 5.89 17.31
N VAL A 36 -4.42 6.16 18.61
CA VAL A 36 -3.99 5.21 19.65
C VAL A 36 -4.92 4.00 19.68
N SER A 37 -6.25 4.21 19.70
CA SER A 37 -7.21 3.09 19.69
C SER A 37 -7.07 2.21 18.44
N LYS A 38 -6.80 2.77 17.26
CA LYS A 38 -6.50 1.99 16.05
C LYS A 38 -5.21 1.19 16.17
N GLN A 39 -4.14 1.76 16.74
CA GLN A 39 -2.87 1.05 16.94
C GLN A 39 -2.99 -0.15 17.90
N PHE A 40 -3.87 -0.06 18.89
CA PHE A 40 -4.13 -1.18 19.81
C PHE A 40 -5.08 -2.23 19.23
N ASN A 41 -6.08 -1.80 18.45
CA ASN A 41 -6.96 -2.73 17.74
C ASN A 41 -6.25 -3.46 16.58
N ALA A 42 -5.16 -2.90 16.03
CA ALA A 42 -4.33 -3.59 15.05
C ALA A 42 -3.62 -4.85 15.61
N ASN A 43 -3.50 -4.98 16.94
CA ASN A 43 -2.96 -6.19 17.58
C ASN A 43 -4.03 -7.23 17.91
N SER A 44 -5.31 -6.92 17.66
CA SER A 44 -6.44 -7.83 17.81
C SER A 44 -7.00 -8.08 16.41
N SER A 45 -6.45 -9.07 15.73
CA SER A 45 -6.83 -9.51 14.39
C SER A 45 -8.35 -9.65 14.26
N GLN A 46 -9.00 -8.68 13.63
CA GLN A 46 -10.39 -8.82 13.20
C GLN A 46 -10.66 -7.98 11.95
N GLY A 47 -10.63 -8.68 10.81
CA GLY A 47 -11.61 -8.54 9.73
C GLY A 47 -11.44 -7.37 8.77
N LEU A 48 -10.86 -7.66 7.60
CA LEU A 48 -11.60 -7.64 6.33
C LEU A 48 -12.84 -6.73 6.29
N LEU A 49 -12.64 -5.43 6.39
CA LEU A 49 -13.57 -4.45 5.84
C LEU A 49 -12.85 -3.84 4.66
N ASP A 50 -13.11 -4.40 3.48
CA ASP A 50 -12.84 -3.83 2.16
C ASP A 50 -11.59 -2.94 2.11
N ASP A 51 -10.42 -3.60 2.01
CA ASP A 51 -9.12 -2.97 1.75
C ASP A 51 -9.05 -2.46 0.29
N VAL A 52 -10.11 -1.76 -0.13
CA VAL A 52 -10.12 -1.00 -1.36
C VAL A 52 -9.12 0.11 -1.16
N ASN A 53 -7.98 -0.05 -1.80
CA ASN A 53 -6.89 0.92 -1.80
C ASN A 53 -7.48 2.34 -1.95
N PRO A 54 -7.34 3.22 -0.94
CA PRO A 54 -7.97 4.55 -0.93
C PRO A 54 -7.48 5.42 -2.09
N LEU A 55 -6.35 5.07 -2.70
CA LEU A 55 -5.85 5.73 -3.90
C LEU A 55 -6.68 5.39 -5.16
N LYS A 56 -7.48 4.32 -5.15
CA LYS A 56 -8.46 4.01 -6.22
C LYS A 56 -9.69 4.93 -6.17
N GLU A 57 -9.90 5.64 -5.07
CA GLU A 57 -10.94 6.67 -4.95
C GLU A 57 -10.55 7.98 -5.67
N LEU A 58 -9.28 8.14 -6.06
CA LEU A 58 -8.78 9.26 -6.85
C LEU A 58 -9.09 9.04 -8.34
N THR A 59 -9.38 10.12 -9.06
CA THR A 59 -9.35 10.06 -10.53
C THR A 59 -7.92 9.81 -11.02
N SER A 60 -7.74 9.30 -12.24
CA SER A 60 -6.41 9.03 -12.80
C SER A 60 -5.50 10.27 -12.83
N GLU A 61 -6.08 11.45 -13.07
CA GLU A 61 -5.35 12.72 -13.07
C GLU A 61 -4.92 13.13 -11.65
N GLU A 62 -5.83 13.06 -10.68
CA GLU A 62 -5.53 13.35 -9.27
C GLU A 62 -4.50 12.37 -8.69
N LEU A 63 -4.60 11.10 -9.07
CA LEU A 63 -3.64 10.08 -8.68
C LEU A 63 -2.25 10.39 -9.21
N GLU A 64 -2.12 10.83 -10.46
CA GLU A 64 -0.84 11.19 -11.06
C GLU A 64 -0.21 12.41 -10.37
N ILE A 65 -1.01 13.45 -10.14
CA ILE A 65 -0.59 14.66 -9.43
C ILE A 65 -0.11 14.31 -8.01
N PHE A 66 -0.89 13.52 -7.28
CA PHE A 66 -0.55 13.12 -5.91
C PHE A 66 0.67 12.21 -5.87
N SER A 67 0.76 11.24 -6.78
CA SER A 67 1.91 10.33 -6.91
C SER A 67 3.21 11.08 -7.17
N ARG A 68 3.16 12.11 -8.03
CA ARG A 68 4.30 12.98 -8.32
C ARG A 68 4.72 13.77 -7.10
N TYR A 69 3.76 14.38 -6.40
CA TYR A 69 4.00 15.10 -5.15
C TYR A 69 4.66 14.19 -4.10
N VAL A 70 4.11 13.00 -3.85
CA VAL A 70 4.68 12.04 -2.88
C VAL A 70 6.11 11.68 -3.25
N ARG A 71 6.39 11.39 -4.52
CA ARG A 71 7.74 11.04 -5.00
C ARG A 71 8.74 12.18 -4.83
N GLU A 72 8.37 13.41 -5.16
CA GLU A 72 9.23 14.59 -4.99
C GLU A 72 9.61 14.82 -3.53
N HIS A 73 8.65 14.64 -2.62
CA HIS A 73 8.89 14.75 -1.19
C HIS A 73 9.74 13.60 -0.62
N GLU A 74 9.50 12.37 -1.07
CA GLU A 74 10.31 11.21 -0.66
C GLU A 74 11.76 11.30 -1.17
N GLN A 75 11.98 11.80 -2.39
CA GLN A 75 13.33 12.06 -2.92
C GLN A 75 14.09 13.11 -2.09
N GLN A 76 13.37 14.07 -1.52
CA GLN A 76 13.93 15.07 -0.62
C GLN A 76 14.01 14.58 0.85
N ASN A 77 13.70 13.31 1.10
CA ASN A 77 13.65 12.68 2.43
C ASN A 77 12.72 13.41 3.41
N ARG A 78 11.63 14.01 2.89
CA ARG A 78 10.62 14.75 3.65
C ARG A 78 9.35 13.93 3.77
N SER A 79 8.72 13.97 4.94
CA SER A 79 7.42 13.34 5.14
C SER A 79 6.32 14.20 4.52
N TRP A 80 5.89 13.84 3.30
CA TRP A 80 4.80 14.51 2.58
C TRP A 80 3.52 14.58 3.41
N LYS A 81 3.23 13.55 4.22
CA LYS A 81 2.05 13.48 5.09
C LYS A 81 2.10 14.54 6.20
N VAL A 82 3.29 14.75 6.80
CA VAL A 82 3.50 15.79 7.82
C VAL A 82 3.36 17.18 7.20
N GLN A 83 3.91 17.39 6.00
CA GLN A 83 3.82 18.67 5.33
C GLN A 83 2.36 19.02 4.97
N LEU A 84 1.62 18.06 4.42
CA LEU A 84 0.20 18.25 4.10
C LEU A 84 -0.62 18.58 5.35
N LEU A 85 -0.39 17.86 6.45
CA LEU A 85 -1.06 18.13 7.72
C LEU A 85 -0.70 19.51 8.30
N ASN A 86 0.57 19.92 8.19
CA ASN A 86 1.01 21.24 8.63
C ASN A 86 0.37 22.36 7.79
N ASP A 87 0.26 22.18 6.47
CA ASP A 87 -0.39 23.14 5.60
C ASP A 87 -1.88 23.28 5.96
N TRP A 88 -2.55 22.17 6.30
CA TRP A 88 -3.95 22.20 6.70
C TRP A 88 -4.17 22.86 8.06
N LEU A 89 -3.26 22.62 9.01
CA LEU A 89 -3.28 23.25 10.33
C LEU A 89 -3.05 24.76 10.29
N GLN A 90 -2.23 25.22 9.33
CA GLN A 90 -1.92 26.64 9.14
C GLN A 90 -2.90 27.35 8.18
N GLU A 91 -3.94 26.66 7.72
CA GLU A 91 -4.85 27.11 6.65
C GLU A 91 -4.15 27.48 5.34
N ASN A 92 -2.91 27.03 5.16
CA ASN A 92 -2.13 27.26 3.96
C ASN A 92 -2.67 26.41 2.80
N ASN A 93 -2.46 26.93 1.59
CA ASN A 93 -2.79 26.21 0.37
C ASN A 93 -1.76 25.08 0.16
N SER A 94 -2.23 23.83 0.07
CA SER A 94 -1.40 22.64 -0.19
C SER A 94 -0.97 22.52 -1.66
N GLY A 95 -1.17 23.57 -2.46
CA GLY A 95 -0.72 23.66 -3.84
C GLY A 95 -1.47 22.67 -4.75
N VAL A 96 -0.73 21.89 -5.51
CA VAL A 96 -1.28 20.93 -6.50
C VAL A 96 -2.09 19.80 -5.86
N VAL A 97 -1.94 19.55 -4.55
CA VAL A 97 -2.66 18.52 -3.80
C VAL A 97 -3.76 19.08 -2.90
N GLN A 98 -4.15 20.34 -3.10
CA GLN A 98 -5.23 21.00 -2.35
C GLN A 98 -6.57 20.25 -2.45
N PHE A 99 -6.82 19.58 -3.58
CA PHE A 99 -8.02 18.77 -3.80
C PHE A 99 -8.20 17.67 -2.73
N ILE A 100 -7.11 17.19 -2.11
CA ILE A 100 -7.16 16.21 -1.03
C ILE A 100 -7.87 16.79 0.19
N ARG A 101 -7.62 18.07 0.51
CA ARG A 101 -8.28 18.77 1.61
C ARG A 101 -9.76 18.99 1.33
N GLU A 102 -10.07 19.41 0.11
CA GLU A 102 -11.39 19.85 -0.30
C GLU A 102 -12.37 18.68 -0.53
N ARG A 103 -11.87 17.54 -1.03
CA ARG A 103 -12.72 16.40 -1.44
C ARG A 103 -12.65 15.20 -0.52
N TYR A 104 -11.50 14.91 0.10
CA TYR A 104 -11.25 13.64 0.79
C TYR A 104 -11.02 13.81 2.31
N GLY A 105 -10.38 14.89 2.72
CA GLY A 105 -10.16 15.26 4.12
C GLY A 105 -9.15 14.38 4.88
N ILE A 106 -9.04 14.61 6.19
CA ILE A 106 -7.98 14.03 7.04
C ILE A 106 -8.18 12.52 7.22
N GLN A 107 -9.44 12.08 7.26
CA GLN A 107 -9.75 10.66 7.46
C GLN A 107 -9.26 9.80 6.29
N TRP A 108 -9.40 10.28 5.06
CA TRP A 108 -8.86 9.60 3.88
C TRP A 108 -7.33 9.55 3.92
N LEU A 109 -6.67 10.67 4.23
CA LEU A 109 -5.21 10.73 4.37
C LEU A 109 -4.69 9.76 5.43
N SER A 110 -5.45 9.56 6.52
CA SER A 110 -5.08 8.63 7.59
C SER A 110 -5.08 7.17 7.14
N ARG A 111 -5.92 6.80 6.16
CA ARG A 111 -6.00 5.45 5.57
C ARG A 111 -4.84 5.15 4.62
N ILE A 112 -4.14 6.17 4.13
CA ILE A 112 -3.04 5.97 3.18
C ILE A 112 -1.79 5.53 3.91
N GLU A 113 -1.23 4.46 3.38
CA GLU A 113 -0.04 3.77 3.83
C GLU A 113 0.90 3.56 2.65
N LYS A 114 2.19 3.30 2.93
CA LYS A 114 3.20 3.16 1.87
C LYS A 114 2.87 2.00 0.92
N TYR A 115 2.33 0.90 1.43
CA TYR A 115 2.00 -0.28 0.63
C TYR A 115 0.91 0.01 -0.42
N HIS A 116 0.01 0.96 -0.18
CA HIS A 116 -1.01 1.37 -1.15
C HIS A 116 -0.40 1.99 -2.41
N PHE A 117 0.67 2.76 -2.24
CA PHE A 117 1.44 3.30 -3.36
C PHE A 117 2.26 2.22 -4.04
N GLU A 118 2.83 1.29 -3.28
CA GLU A 118 3.56 0.16 -3.85
C GLU A 118 2.66 -0.71 -4.72
N GLU A 119 1.41 -0.97 -4.34
CA GLU A 119 0.42 -1.68 -5.18
C GLU A 119 0.23 -0.96 -6.53
N LEU A 120 0.00 0.36 -6.51
CA LEU A 120 -0.26 1.14 -7.73
C LEU A 120 0.98 1.38 -8.59
N PHE A 121 2.12 1.71 -7.97
CA PHE A 121 3.39 1.88 -8.69
C PHE A 121 3.91 0.54 -9.23
N SER A 122 3.65 -0.56 -8.53
CA SER A 122 3.92 -1.91 -9.02
C SER A 122 3.00 -2.26 -10.19
N GLN A 123 1.70 -1.99 -10.11
CA GLN A 123 0.77 -2.29 -11.20
C GLN A 123 1.03 -1.43 -12.45
N ALA A 124 1.45 -0.17 -12.29
CA ALA A 124 1.69 0.74 -13.41
C ALA A 124 3.04 0.49 -14.14
N ASN A 125 4.08 0.00 -13.45
CA ASN A 125 5.42 -0.18 -14.04
C ASN A 125 5.82 -1.64 -14.31
N LEU A 126 5.01 -2.63 -13.92
CA LEU A 126 5.37 -4.05 -14.01
C LEU A 126 4.47 -4.87 -14.96
N LYS A 127 3.86 -4.26 -15.98
CA LYS A 127 3.17 -5.06 -17.00
C LYS A 127 4.21 -5.84 -17.80
N LEU A 128 4.27 -7.14 -17.58
CA LEU A 128 5.02 -8.12 -18.35
C LEU A 128 4.69 -7.98 -19.83
N LYS A 129 5.73 -7.98 -20.65
CA LYS A 129 5.66 -8.01 -22.10
C LYS A 129 6.25 -9.32 -22.59
N ILE A 130 5.81 -9.75 -23.76
CA ILE A 130 6.41 -10.88 -24.46
C ILE A 130 7.90 -10.57 -24.69
N GLY A 131 8.76 -11.49 -24.28
CA GLY A 131 10.23 -11.36 -24.34
C GLY A 131 10.88 -10.91 -23.03
N ASP A 132 10.11 -10.52 -22.02
CA ASP A 132 10.65 -10.13 -20.72
C ASP A 132 11.28 -11.32 -19.99
N ARG A 133 12.38 -11.06 -19.27
CA ARG A 133 13.03 -12.05 -18.41
C ARG A 133 12.65 -11.84 -16.96
N ILE A 134 12.04 -12.85 -16.37
CA ILE A 134 11.61 -12.83 -14.98
C ILE A 134 12.15 -14.04 -14.23
N GLU A 135 12.21 -13.91 -12.92
CA GLU A 135 12.50 -15.01 -11.99
C GLU A 135 11.19 -15.45 -11.35
N VAL A 136 10.91 -16.75 -11.39
CA VAL A 136 9.75 -17.37 -10.75
C VAL A 136 10.17 -18.26 -9.60
N CYS A 137 9.43 -18.21 -8.51
CA CYS A 137 9.67 -18.99 -7.30
C CYS A 137 9.04 -20.38 -7.43
N ASN A 138 9.70 -21.41 -6.89
CA ASN A 138 9.14 -22.76 -6.79
C ASN A 138 7.78 -22.83 -6.07
N GLY A 139 7.45 -21.84 -5.24
CA GLY A 139 6.13 -21.74 -4.61
C GLY A 139 4.96 -21.55 -5.59
N LEU A 140 5.21 -21.29 -6.88
CA LEU A 140 4.17 -21.31 -7.92
C LEU A 140 3.64 -22.71 -8.22
N TRP A 141 4.39 -23.76 -7.89
CA TRP A 141 3.94 -25.13 -8.07
C TRP A 141 3.13 -25.56 -6.86
N GLU A 142 1.84 -25.87 -7.07
CA GLU A 142 0.91 -26.39 -6.06
C GLU A 142 1.40 -27.68 -5.35
N TRP A 143 2.49 -28.28 -5.82
CA TRP A 143 3.07 -29.53 -5.33
C TRP A 143 4.21 -29.31 -4.32
N VAL A 144 4.63 -28.08 -4.06
CA VAL A 144 5.56 -27.78 -2.95
C VAL A 144 4.74 -27.78 -1.66
N GLN A 145 4.73 -28.91 -0.96
CA GLN A 145 4.01 -29.04 0.31
C GLN A 145 4.48 -27.99 1.32
N GLU A 146 3.56 -27.14 1.77
CA GLU A 146 3.78 -26.24 2.91
C GLU A 146 4.34 -27.04 4.09
N GLY A 147 5.53 -26.66 4.57
CA GLY A 147 6.17 -27.29 5.73
C GLY A 147 7.33 -28.25 5.44
N THR A 148 7.72 -28.46 4.18
CA THR A 148 9.04 -29.03 3.88
C THR A 148 10.10 -27.92 3.79
N PRO A 149 11.34 -28.12 4.27
CA PRO A 149 12.41 -27.12 4.25
C PRO A 149 12.99 -26.90 2.85
N CYS A 150 12.13 -26.77 1.84
CA CYS A 150 12.52 -26.29 0.53
C CYS A 150 12.61 -24.77 0.62
N GLU A 151 13.85 -24.26 0.71
CA GLU A 151 14.10 -22.83 0.56
C GLU A 151 13.50 -22.34 -0.78
N PRO A 152 12.97 -21.10 -0.82
CA PRO A 152 12.41 -20.54 -2.03
C PRO A 152 13.49 -20.42 -3.11
N GLN A 153 13.40 -21.25 -4.13
CA GLN A 153 14.30 -21.27 -5.28
C GLN A 153 13.70 -20.45 -6.42
N TRP A 154 14.52 -19.58 -6.99
CA TRP A 154 14.13 -18.66 -8.07
C TRP A 154 14.71 -19.14 -9.39
N PHE A 155 13.85 -19.33 -10.39
CA PHE A 155 14.21 -19.84 -11.70
C PHE A 155 14.00 -18.76 -12.76
N ILE A 156 15.03 -18.54 -13.58
CA ILE A 156 14.96 -17.59 -14.69
C ILE A 156 14.11 -18.19 -15.81
N CYS A 157 13.15 -17.41 -16.29
CA CYS A 157 12.29 -17.75 -17.41
C CYS A 157 12.00 -16.53 -18.29
N SER A 158 11.52 -16.78 -19.49
CA SER A 158 11.13 -15.75 -20.46
C SER A 158 9.61 -15.75 -20.62
N VAL A 159 9.01 -14.57 -20.62
CA VAL A 159 7.57 -14.41 -20.88
C VAL A 159 7.32 -14.63 -22.37
N ILE A 160 6.47 -15.59 -22.71
CA ILE A 160 6.11 -15.90 -24.11
C ILE A 160 4.70 -15.43 -24.46
N ASN A 161 3.81 -15.30 -23.47
CA ASN A 161 2.46 -14.80 -23.69
C ASN A 161 1.91 -14.13 -22.42
N VAL A 162 1.06 -13.11 -22.60
CA VAL A 162 0.33 -12.46 -21.51
C VAL A 162 -1.09 -12.19 -21.99
N GLU A 163 -2.07 -12.78 -21.32
CA GLU A 163 -3.48 -12.69 -21.69
C GLU A 163 -4.31 -12.19 -20.52
N GLU A 164 -5.18 -11.21 -20.77
CA GLU A 164 -6.14 -10.72 -19.79
C GLU A 164 -7.48 -11.44 -20.00
N ILE A 165 -7.91 -12.19 -18.98
CA ILE A 165 -9.18 -12.91 -18.98
C ILE A 165 -10.17 -12.06 -18.21
N THR A 166 -11.24 -11.66 -18.91
CA THR A 166 -12.37 -10.90 -18.36
C THR A 166 -13.57 -11.84 -18.35
N ASP A 167 -13.88 -12.41 -17.18
CA ASP A 167 -15.11 -13.18 -16.97
C ASP A 167 -16.12 -12.33 -16.19
N SER A 168 -17.41 -12.61 -16.31
CA SER A 168 -18.50 -11.73 -15.86
C SER A 168 -18.47 -11.38 -14.36
N ASP A 169 -17.70 -12.13 -13.55
CA ASP A 169 -17.47 -11.87 -12.12
C ASP A 169 -15.98 -11.72 -11.75
N THR A 170 -15.01 -12.01 -12.64
CA THR A 170 -13.58 -11.96 -12.29
C THR A 170 -12.69 -11.54 -13.46
N ASN A 171 -11.83 -10.54 -13.21
CA ASN A 171 -10.78 -10.11 -14.14
C ASN A 171 -9.43 -10.58 -13.61
N TYR A 172 -8.74 -11.43 -14.37
CA TYR A 172 -7.40 -11.88 -14.01
C TYR A 172 -6.48 -11.99 -15.23
N THR A 173 -5.18 -11.83 -15.01
CA THR A 173 -4.20 -11.92 -16.08
C THR A 173 -3.47 -13.25 -15.99
N THR A 174 -3.40 -13.97 -17.10
CA THR A 174 -2.56 -15.16 -17.23
C THR A 174 -1.27 -14.80 -17.97
N CYS A 175 -0.17 -15.44 -17.59
CA CYS A 175 1.13 -15.27 -18.21
C CYS A 175 1.72 -16.64 -18.51
N THR A 176 2.07 -16.89 -19.76
CA THR A 176 2.80 -18.10 -20.14
C THR A 176 4.29 -17.78 -20.17
N ILE A 177 5.06 -18.57 -19.43
CA ILE A 177 6.51 -18.47 -19.33
C ILE A 177 7.19 -19.70 -19.96
N ARG A 178 8.41 -19.51 -20.44
CA ARG A 178 9.28 -20.58 -20.94
C ARG A 178 10.60 -20.59 -20.18
N PHE A 179 10.95 -21.75 -19.64
CA PHE A 179 12.23 -22.00 -18.97
C PHE A 179 13.34 -22.29 -19.99
N ASN A 180 14.59 -22.23 -19.53
CA ASN A 180 15.76 -22.45 -20.39
C ASN A 180 15.87 -23.88 -20.94
N ASP A 181 15.23 -24.85 -20.29
CA ASP A 181 15.11 -26.24 -20.75
C ASP A 181 14.04 -26.45 -21.83
N GLY A 182 13.33 -25.38 -22.20
CA GLY A 182 12.22 -25.41 -23.16
C GLY A 182 10.87 -25.75 -22.55
N GLY A 183 10.79 -26.00 -21.24
CA GLY A 183 9.53 -26.22 -20.55
C GLY A 183 8.67 -24.96 -20.53
N GLU A 184 7.38 -25.11 -20.79
CA GLU A 184 6.41 -24.01 -20.77
C GLU A 184 5.44 -24.17 -19.60
N TYR A 185 5.13 -23.06 -18.94
CA TYR A 185 4.22 -23.06 -17.80
C TYR A 185 3.33 -21.82 -17.83
N GLN A 186 2.05 -22.01 -17.49
CA GLN A 186 1.08 -20.92 -17.41
C GLN A 186 0.87 -20.51 -15.96
N ILE A 187 1.10 -19.24 -15.67
CA ILE A 187 0.84 -18.60 -14.39
C ILE A 187 -0.51 -17.92 -14.49
N GLN A 188 -1.51 -18.43 -13.78
CA GLN A 188 -2.81 -17.76 -13.66
C GLN A 188 -2.75 -16.67 -12.59
N GLY A 189 -3.47 -15.58 -12.81
CA GLY A 189 -3.52 -14.47 -11.84
C GLY A 189 -2.14 -13.87 -11.54
N VAL A 190 -1.31 -13.68 -12.57
CA VAL A 190 0.10 -13.26 -12.46
C VAL A 190 0.27 -11.95 -11.68
N TYR A 191 -0.69 -11.04 -11.78
CA TYR A 191 -0.71 -9.79 -11.00
C TYR A 191 -1.59 -9.85 -9.77
N GLN A 192 -2.45 -10.88 -9.69
CA GLN A 192 -3.42 -11.06 -8.63
C GLN A 192 -2.79 -11.93 -7.52
N TRP A 193 -3.19 -13.20 -7.40
CA TRP A 193 -2.72 -14.07 -6.32
C TRP A 193 -1.28 -14.56 -6.49
N ASN A 194 -0.74 -14.57 -7.72
CA ASN A 194 0.61 -15.08 -7.98
C ASN A 194 1.71 -14.01 -8.04
N ARG A 195 1.39 -12.75 -7.68
CA ARG A 195 2.33 -11.62 -7.77
C ARG A 195 3.61 -11.80 -6.95
N TYR A 196 3.52 -12.41 -5.77
CA TYR A 196 4.66 -12.59 -4.87
C TYR A 196 5.61 -13.70 -5.31
N HIS A 197 5.17 -14.55 -6.23
CA HIS A 197 5.94 -15.69 -6.69
C HIS A 197 6.77 -15.38 -7.94
N TRP A 198 6.82 -14.13 -8.41
CA TRP A 198 7.71 -13.73 -9.48
C TRP A 198 8.32 -12.35 -9.23
N ARG A 199 9.48 -12.10 -9.84
CA ARG A 199 10.19 -10.82 -9.81
C ARG A 199 10.99 -10.62 -11.09
N TRP A 200 11.43 -9.39 -11.35
CA TRP A 200 12.35 -9.16 -12.47
C TRP A 200 13.68 -9.86 -12.25
N ALA A 201 14.19 -10.49 -13.31
CA ALA A 201 15.55 -11.00 -13.29
C ALA A 201 16.53 -9.82 -13.07
N LYS A 202 17.45 -9.97 -12.13
CA LYS A 202 18.52 -8.99 -11.94
C LYS A 202 19.41 -9.01 -13.19
N LYS A 203 19.71 -7.82 -13.72
CA LYS A 203 20.67 -7.65 -14.83
C LYS A 203 22.07 -8.09 -14.43
#